data_AF-A0A832ANB2-F1
#
_entry.id   AF-A0A832ANB2-F1
#
_cell.length_a   1.000
_cell.length_b   1.000
_cell.length_c   1.000
_cell.angle_alpha   90.00
_cell.angle_beta   90.00
_cell.angle_gamma   90.00
#
_symmetry.space_group_name_H-M   'P 1'
#
loop_
_entity.id
_entity.type
_entity.pdbx_description
1 polymer ?
#
loop_
_entity_poly.entity_id
_entity_poly.type
_entity_poly.pdbx_seq_one_letter_code
_entity_poly.pdbx_strand_id
1 'polypeptide(L)'
;MGGLGVALEVSSFNFISLDAYLRKDSFNTLNYQTTLVWNADYQLGSRWIFEGFLDWYGVDDGSTLIAQPRLLFDASFIKPTLKNIEIGLKLYIYARLNSLNDVNEATPQLMIKWTW
;
A
#
# COMPACT_ATOMS: atom_id res chain seq x y z
N MET A 1 12.27 3.79 -16.33
CA MET A 1 12.46 4.41 -15.00
C MET A 1 13.77 3.88 -14.42
N GLY A 2 14.44 4.64 -13.57
CA GLY A 2 15.64 4.22 -12.85
C GLY A 2 15.68 4.86 -11.46
N GLY A 3 16.22 4.17 -10.46
CA GLY A 3 16.11 4.64 -9.08
C GLY A 3 16.92 3.82 -8.08
N LEU A 4 16.70 4.12 -6.81
CA LEU A 4 17.31 3.47 -5.65
C LEU A 4 16.20 3.01 -4.70
N GLY A 5 16.44 1.90 -4.02
CA GLY A 5 15.54 1.33 -3.03
C GLY A 5 16.28 0.95 -1.77
N VAL A 6 15.59 1.08 -0.63
CA VAL A 6 16.07 0.60 0.66
C VAL A 6 15.00 -0.28 1.31
N ALA A 7 15.40 -1.50 1.68
CA ALA A 7 14.62 -2.35 2.56
C ALA A 7 15.09 -2.10 4.00
N LEU A 8 14.16 -1.79 4.90
CA LEU A 8 14.46 -1.48 6.29
C LEU A 8 14.17 -2.69 7.17
N GLU A 9 15.10 -2.99 8.07
CA GLU A 9 14.88 -3.98 9.13
C GLU A 9 14.23 -3.28 10.32
N VAL A 10 12.90 -3.36 10.40
CA VAL A 10 12.12 -2.78 11.50
C VAL A 10 11.43 -3.90 12.26
N SER A 11 11.56 -3.88 13.59
CA SER A 11 10.87 -4.84 14.46
C SER A 11 9.35 -4.80 14.20
N SER A 12 8.71 -5.96 14.20
CA SER A 12 7.28 -6.15 13.90
C SER A 12 6.87 -6.02 12.43
N PHE A 13 7.77 -5.67 11.51
CA PHE A 13 7.51 -5.73 10.07
C PHE A 13 8.12 -7.00 9.48
N ASN A 14 7.34 -7.72 8.68
CA ASN A 14 7.87 -8.79 7.83
C ASN A 14 8.72 -8.19 6.71
N PHE A 15 8.28 -7.06 6.17
CA PHE A 15 9.10 -6.18 5.34
C PHE A 15 8.56 -4.75 5.37
N ILE A 16 9.45 -3.80 5.17
CA ILE A 16 9.13 -2.42 4.86
C ILE A 16 10.21 -1.87 3.93
N SER A 17 9.79 -1.36 2.78
CA SER A 17 10.70 -0.89 1.74
C SER A 17 10.27 0.47 1.23
N LEU A 18 11.26 1.32 0.99
CA LEU A 18 11.09 2.63 0.40
C LEU A 18 11.93 2.71 -0.87
N ASP A 19 11.27 2.99 -1.99
CA ASP A 19 11.90 3.13 -3.28
C ASP A 19 11.70 4.56 -3.82
N ALA A 20 12.73 5.09 -4.47
CA ALA A 20 12.70 6.40 -5.11
C ALA A 20 13.25 6.31 -6.53
N TYR A 21 12.49 6.84 -7.49
CA TYR A 21 12.77 6.71 -8.92
C TYR A 21 12.75 8.07 -9.63
N LEU A 22 13.62 8.20 -10.62
CA LEU A 22 13.39 9.10 -11.75
C LEU A 22 12.48 8.38 -12.76
N ARG A 23 11.34 9.00 -13.04
CA ARG A 23 10.24 8.46 -13.83
C ARG A 23 10.02 9.31 -15.07
N LYS A 24 10.07 8.69 -16.24
CA LYS A 24 9.58 9.26 -17.49
C LYS A 24 8.49 8.33 -18.02
N ASP A 25 7.29 8.86 -18.21
CA ASP A 25 6.19 8.16 -18.87
C ASP A 25 5.84 8.83 -20.20
N SER A 26 4.84 8.29 -20.90
CA SER A 26 4.42 8.76 -22.22
C SER A 26 3.69 10.10 -22.22
N PHE A 27 3.18 10.55 -21.06
CA PHE A 27 2.26 11.68 -20.95
C PHE A 27 2.85 12.87 -20.21
N ASN A 28 3.89 12.65 -19.41
CA ASN A 28 4.51 13.65 -18.56
C ASN A 28 5.99 13.80 -18.90
N THR A 29 6.56 14.96 -18.59
CA THR A 29 8.01 15.21 -18.53
C THR A 29 8.70 14.31 -17.50
N LEU A 30 10.05 14.34 -17.49
CA LEU A 30 10.81 13.58 -16.51
C LEU A 30 10.46 14.07 -15.11
N ASN A 31 10.01 13.16 -14.26
CA ASN A 31 9.48 13.41 -12.94
C ASN A 31 10.03 12.39 -11.92
N TYR A 32 9.51 12.42 -10.70
CA TYR A 32 9.87 11.50 -9.63
C TYR A 32 8.75 10.49 -9.34
N GLN A 33 9.09 9.40 -8.67
CA GLN A 33 8.14 8.54 -7.98
C GLN A 33 8.79 8.02 -6.69
N THR A 34 8.03 8.02 -5.61
CA THR A 34 8.37 7.37 -4.35
C THR A 34 7.33 6.31 -4.05
N THR A 35 7.80 5.11 -3.74
CA THR A 35 6.96 3.95 -3.42
C THR A 35 7.33 3.45 -2.04
N LEU A 36 6.34 3.36 -1.15
CA LEU A 36 6.45 2.73 0.16
C LEU A 36 5.62 1.45 0.14
N VAL A 37 6.20 0.31 0.51
CA VAL A 37 5.47 -0.95 0.66
C VAL A 37 5.76 -1.52 2.05
N TRP A 38 4.74 -2.07 2.69
CA TRP A 38 4.88 -2.66 4.01
C TRP A 38 4.01 -3.88 4.21
N ASN A 39 4.44 -4.74 5.12
CA ASN A 39 3.65 -5.81 5.71
C ASN A 39 4.13 -6.02 7.15
N ALA A 40 3.19 -6.00 8.09
CA ALA A 40 3.44 -6.19 9.50
C ALA A 40 2.37 -7.10 10.11
N ASP A 41 2.81 -8.01 10.96
CA ASP A 41 1.95 -8.94 11.68
C ASP A 41 1.92 -8.58 13.16
N TYR A 42 0.73 -8.54 13.75
CA TYR A 42 0.51 -8.20 15.14
C TYR A 42 -0.35 -9.25 15.82
N GLN A 43 -0.01 -9.56 17.07
CA GLN A 43 -0.81 -10.44 17.93
C GLN A 43 -1.58 -9.59 18.96
N LEU A 44 -2.90 -9.48 18.77
CA LEU A 44 -3.82 -8.77 19.67
C LEU A 44 -4.96 -9.71 20.08
N GLY A 45 -4.62 -10.77 20.83
CA GLY A 45 -5.52 -11.91 21.12
C GLY A 45 -5.69 -12.85 19.93
N SER A 46 -5.83 -12.29 18.73
CA SER A 46 -5.77 -12.96 17.42
C SER A 46 -4.63 -12.38 16.57
N ARG A 47 -4.31 -13.04 15.45
CA ARG A 47 -3.35 -12.53 14.47
C ARG A 47 -4.02 -11.52 13.54
N TRP A 48 -3.38 -10.37 13.40
CA TRP A 48 -3.77 -9.28 12.49
C TRP A 48 -2.60 -8.95 11.56
N ILE A 49 -2.93 -8.62 10.32
CA ILE A 49 -1.97 -8.28 9.27
C ILE A 49 -2.29 -6.87 8.80
N PHE A 50 -1.33 -5.96 8.94
CA PHE A 50 -1.40 -4.62 8.37
C PHE A 50 -0.42 -4.52 7.20
N GLU A 51 -0.95 -4.40 5.99
CA GLU A 51 -0.15 -4.41 4.78
C GLU A 51 -0.66 -3.42 3.76
N GLY A 52 0.19 -2.99 2.83
CA GLY A 52 -0.22 -2.05 1.82
C GLY A 52 0.94 -1.48 1.05
N PHE A 53 0.59 -0.51 0.20
CA PHE A 53 1.55 0.33 -0.50
C PHE A 53 1.04 1.76 -0.56
N LEU A 54 1.97 2.67 -0.83
CA LEU A 54 1.74 4.07 -1.17
C LEU A 54 2.70 4.45 -2.29
N ASP A 55 2.14 4.89 -3.41
CA ASP A 55 2.86 5.49 -4.52
C ASP A 55 2.57 6.98 -4.55
N TRP A 56 3.62 7.80 -4.57
CA TRP A 56 3.52 9.23 -4.81
C TRP A 56 4.42 9.61 -5.97
N TYR A 57 3.83 10.13 -7.04
CA TYR A 57 4.58 10.43 -8.26
C TYR A 57 4.23 11.78 -8.85
N GLY A 58 5.24 12.43 -9.43
CA GLY A 58 5.07 13.66 -10.18
C GLY A 58 4.38 13.45 -11.52
N VAL A 59 3.69 14.49 -11.96
CA VAL A 59 2.99 14.66 -13.24
C VAL A 59 3.14 16.13 -13.64
N ASP A 60 2.94 16.47 -14.90
CA ASP A 60 3.27 17.82 -15.39
C ASP A 60 2.47 18.93 -14.70
N ASP A 61 1.29 18.62 -14.21
CA ASP A 61 0.42 19.52 -13.45
C ASP A 61 0.37 19.19 -11.95
N GLY A 62 1.47 18.74 -11.34
CA GLY A 62 1.56 18.53 -9.90
C GLY A 62 2.01 17.12 -9.51
N SER A 63 1.24 16.45 -8.66
CA SER A 63 1.54 15.07 -8.27
C SER A 63 0.28 14.25 -8.00
N THR A 64 0.44 12.93 -8.00
CA THR A 64 -0.62 11.99 -7.69
C THR A 64 -0.15 11.04 -6.61
N LEU A 65 -1.00 10.83 -5.61
CA LEU A 65 -0.82 9.86 -4.55
C LEU A 65 -1.85 8.74 -4.71
N ILE A 66 -1.39 7.50 -4.69
CA ILE A 66 -2.22 6.29 -4.67
C ILE A 66 -1.78 5.48 -3.46
N ALA A 67 -2.73 5.09 -2.61
CA ALA A 67 -2.41 4.23 -1.47
C ALA A 67 -3.47 3.15 -1.28
N GLN A 68 -3.03 2.01 -0.76
CA GLN A 68 -3.89 0.88 -0.49
C GLN A 68 -3.56 0.16 0.83
N PRO A 69 -3.69 0.84 1.98
CA PRO A 69 -3.59 0.19 3.28
C PRO A 69 -4.71 -0.86 3.44
N ARG A 70 -4.34 -1.99 4.04
CA ARG A 70 -5.21 -3.12 4.35
C ARG A 70 -4.98 -3.56 5.78
N LEU A 71 -6.08 -3.80 6.49
CA LEU A 71 -6.08 -4.43 7.80
C LEU A 71 -6.86 -5.73 7.71
N LEU A 72 -6.15 -6.84 7.86
CA LEU A 72 -6.69 -8.18 7.72
C LEU A 72 -6.58 -8.94 9.05
N PHE A 73 -7.51 -9.85 9.26
CA PHE A 73 -7.63 -10.72 10.41
C PHE A 73 -7.51 -12.17 9.95
N ASP A 74 -6.73 -12.96 10.69
CA ASP A 74 -6.57 -14.39 10.44
C ASP A 74 -7.84 -15.16 10.85
N ALA A 75 -8.57 -15.68 9.86
CA ALA A 75 -9.86 -16.34 10.09
C ALA A 75 -9.72 -17.70 10.80
N SER A 76 -8.51 -18.24 10.95
CA SER A 76 -8.27 -19.47 11.73
C SER A 76 -8.68 -19.33 13.19
N PHE A 77 -8.65 -18.12 13.72
CA PHE A 77 -9.10 -17.82 15.09
C PHE A 77 -10.60 -18.10 15.28
N ILE A 78 -11.41 -17.96 14.22
CA ILE A 78 -12.83 -18.31 14.24
C ILE A 78 -12.99 -19.83 14.09
N LYS A 79 -12.29 -20.43 13.13
CA LYS A 79 -12.31 -21.87 12.89
C LYS A 79 -10.99 -22.35 12.28
N PRO A 80 -10.33 -23.39 12.81
CA PRO A 80 -9.03 -23.86 12.30
C PRO A 80 -9.02 -24.25 10.82
N THR A 81 -10.16 -24.66 10.25
CA THR A 81 -10.27 -24.98 8.82
C THR A 81 -10.11 -23.77 7.90
N LEU A 82 -10.12 -22.55 8.45
CA LEU A 82 -9.96 -21.28 7.73
C LEU A 82 -8.52 -20.74 7.76
N LYS A 83 -7.52 -21.58 8.08
CA LYS A 83 -6.09 -21.21 8.19
C LYS A 83 -5.45 -20.51 6.98
N ASN A 84 -6.10 -20.55 5.83
CA ASN A 84 -5.64 -19.93 4.59
C ASN A 84 -6.48 -18.70 4.21
N ILE A 85 -7.40 -18.28 5.08
CA ILE A 85 -8.30 -17.18 4.84
C ILE A 85 -7.94 -16.04 5.78
N GLU A 86 -7.71 -14.88 5.20
CA GLU A 86 -7.64 -13.61 5.91
C GLU A 86 -8.80 -12.72 5.45
N ILE A 87 -9.48 -12.07 6.39
CA ILE A 87 -10.62 -11.20 6.09
C ILE A 87 -10.40 -9.81 6.68
N GLY A 88 -10.90 -8.76 6.03
CA GLY A 88 -10.80 -7.45 6.64
C GLY A 88 -11.17 -6.30 5.72
N LEU A 89 -10.53 -5.16 5.97
CA LEU A 89 -10.81 -3.90 5.30
C LEU A 89 -9.62 -3.48 4.45
N LYS A 90 -9.95 -2.92 3.29
CA LYS A 90 -9.03 -2.24 2.40
C LYS A 90 -9.55 -0.83 2.17
N LEU A 91 -8.66 0.15 2.21
CA LEU A 91 -8.98 1.51 1.80
C LEU A 91 -8.19 1.82 0.53
N TYR A 92 -8.88 2.10 -0.57
CA TYR A 92 -8.24 2.65 -1.77
C TYR A 92 -8.26 4.17 -1.67
N ILE A 93 -7.10 4.81 -1.79
CA ILE A 93 -6.93 6.26 -1.75
C ILE A 93 -6.33 6.69 -3.07
N TYR A 94 -6.94 7.70 -3.70
CA TYR A 94 -6.41 8.41 -4.85
C TYR A 94 -6.50 9.91 -4.58
N ALA A 95 -5.40 10.63 -4.74
CA ALA A 95 -5.37 12.07 -4.54
C ALA A 95 -4.51 12.74 -5.60
N ARG A 96 -5.05 13.76 -6.28
CA ARG A 96 -4.26 14.75 -7.03
C ARG A 96 -3.86 15.86 -6.06
N LEU A 97 -2.57 16.13 -5.98
CA LEU A 97 -2.00 17.12 -5.07
C LEU A 97 -1.32 18.20 -5.90
N ASN A 98 -1.58 19.47 -5.57
CA ASN A 98 -1.04 20.65 -6.26
C ASN A 98 -1.39 20.66 -7.76
N SER A 99 -2.57 20.17 -8.14
CA SER A 99 -3.06 20.19 -9.52
C SER A 99 -4.10 21.28 -9.72
N LEU A 100 -4.25 21.71 -10.98
CA LEU A 100 -5.32 22.64 -11.36
C LEU A 100 -6.72 22.02 -11.15
N ASN A 101 -6.81 20.68 -11.12
CA ASN A 101 -8.04 19.94 -10.87
C ASN A 101 -7.79 18.89 -9.78
N ASP A 102 -7.90 19.31 -8.52
CA ASP A 102 -7.79 18.40 -7.39
C ASP A 102 -8.96 17.39 -7.39
N VAL A 103 -8.60 16.10 -7.44
CA VAL A 103 -9.52 14.97 -7.31
C VAL A 103 -9.01 14.13 -6.16
N ASN A 104 -9.84 13.99 -5.13
CA ASN A 104 -9.53 13.22 -3.93
C ASN A 104 -10.63 12.18 -3.71
N GLU A 105 -10.25 10.90 -3.75
CA GLU A 105 -11.14 9.77 -3.60
C GLU A 105 -10.60 8.83 -2.52
N ALA A 106 -11.51 8.36 -1.66
CA ALA A 106 -11.24 7.31 -0.70
C ALA A 106 -12.39 6.32 -0.74
N THR A 107 -12.10 5.05 -1.06
CA THR A 107 -13.12 3.99 -1.19
C THR A 107 -12.82 2.86 -0.20
N PRO A 108 -13.62 2.70 0.86
CA PRO A 108 -13.51 1.54 1.74
C PRO A 108 -14.05 0.30 1.04
N GLN A 109 -13.41 -0.84 1.25
CA GLN A 109 -13.75 -2.13 0.66
C GLN A 109 -13.61 -3.24 1.70
N LEU A 110 -14.50 -4.22 1.63
CA LEU A 110 -14.31 -5.50 2.29
C LEU A 110 -13.39 -6.39 1.46
N MET A 111 -12.51 -7.12 2.12
CA MET A 111 -11.53 -7.98 1.48
C MET A 111 -11.55 -9.38 2.09
N ILE A 112 -11.48 -10.39 1.23
CA ILE A 112 -11.17 -11.77 1.57
C ILE A 112 -9.92 -12.13 0.78
N LYS A 113 -8.89 -12.60 1.47
CA LYS A 113 -7.61 -13.03 0.90
C LYS A 113 -7.41 -14.51 1.17
N TRP A 114 -7.07 -15.27 0.13
CA TRP A 114 -6.60 -16.65 0.26
C TRP A 114 -5.07 -16.69 0.20
N THR A 115 -4.43 -17.38 1.14
CA THR A 115 -2.98 -17.58 1.21
C THR A 115 -2.64 -19.07 1.10
N TRP A 116 -1.69 -19.43 0.24
CA TRP A 116 -1.28 -20.82 -0.04
C TRP A 116 -0.21 -21.32 0.92
#